data_AF-A0A075HAW1-F1
#
_entry.id   AF-A0A075HAW1-F1
#
_cell.length_a   1.000
_cell.length_b   1.000
_cell.length_c   1.000
_cell.angle_alpha   90.00
_cell.angle_beta   90.00
_cell.angle_gamma   90.00
#
_symmetry.space_group_name_H-M   'P 1'
#
loop_
_entity.id
_entity.type
_entity.pdbx_description
1 polymer ?
#
loop_
_entity_poly.entity_id
_entity_poly.type
_entity_poly.pdbx_seq_one_letter_code
_entity_poly.pdbx_strand_id
1 'polypeptide(L)'
;MALKILAIGDLGNNISTLRKFIKSSEIHLINFNWEGNSAVMDERNDTEFFSTNKMSDFIKRINEIKNDFDICLAMSSTGLLVSYLANLNYIAYFVGHEIRSPPFIKNSNDPLSTEQPIYDFNFFRKMVLQKGI
;
A
#
# COMPACT_ATOMS: atom_id res chain seq x y z
N MET A 1 21.90 12.26 13.36
CA MET A 1 20.90 11.23 13.70
C MET A 1 20.15 10.94 12.41
N ALA A 2 20.12 9.69 11.95
CA ALA A 2 19.39 9.34 10.73
C ALA A 2 17.90 9.22 11.07
N LEU A 3 17.03 9.86 10.28
CA LEU A 3 15.58 9.71 10.42
C LEU A 3 15.21 8.26 10.11
N LYS A 4 14.44 7.62 10.98
CA LYS A 4 13.96 6.24 10.81
C LYS A 4 12.52 6.26 10.32
N ILE A 5 12.29 5.69 9.14
CA ILE A 5 11.01 5.73 8.44
C ILE A 5 10.47 4.30 8.34
N LEU A 6 9.23 4.11 8.79
CA LEU A 6 8.47 2.87 8.57
C LEU A 6 7.58 3.04 7.34
N ALA A 7 7.87 2.35 6.25
CA ALA A 7 7.03 2.32 5.06
C ALA A 7 6.13 1.08 5.08
N ILE A 8 4.81 1.27 4.90
CA ILE A 8 3.83 0.18 4.94
C ILE A 8 3.07 0.14 3.61
N GLY A 9 3.17 -0.99 2.92
CA GLY A 9 2.34 -1.29 1.75
C GLY A 9 2.76 -0.64 0.43
N ASP A 10 4.06 -0.56 0.15
CA ASP A 10 4.55 -0.05 -1.15
C ASP A 10 4.23 -1.05 -2.28
N LEU A 11 3.34 -0.65 -3.17
CA LEU A 11 2.94 -1.44 -4.34
C LEU A 11 3.75 -1.12 -5.61
N GLY A 12 4.47 -0.01 -5.62
CA GLY A 12 5.06 0.58 -6.83
C GLY A 12 6.57 0.64 -6.82
N ASN A 13 7.25 -0.03 -5.88
CA ASN A 13 8.70 0.08 -5.66
C ASN A 13 9.19 1.53 -5.47
N ASN A 14 8.33 2.40 -4.92
CA ASN A 14 8.67 3.78 -4.66
C ASN A 14 9.79 3.87 -3.62
N ILE A 15 9.79 2.99 -2.61
CA ILE A 15 10.82 2.95 -1.58
C ILE A 15 12.17 2.53 -2.15
N SER A 16 12.22 1.54 -3.05
CA SER A 16 13.46 1.17 -3.75
C SER A 16 14.02 2.39 -4.51
N THR A 17 13.16 3.18 -5.14
CA THR A 17 13.56 4.43 -5.79
C THR A 17 14.01 5.50 -4.79
N LEU A 18 13.28 5.73 -3.71
CA LEU A 18 13.61 6.73 -2.67
C LEU A 18 14.95 6.43 -2.01
N ARG A 19 15.28 5.17 -1.73
CA ARG A 19 16.59 4.74 -1.19
C ARG A 19 17.78 5.14 -2.08
N LYS A 20 17.57 5.33 -3.38
CA LYS A 20 18.63 5.81 -4.29
C LYS A 20 19.04 7.24 -3.98
N PHE A 21 18.10 8.07 -3.52
CA PHE A 21 18.30 9.50 -3.27
C PHE A 21 18.46 9.84 -1.78
N ILE A 22 17.79 9.11 -0.90
CA ILE A 22 17.83 9.36 0.55
C ILE A 22 18.98 8.54 1.16
N LYS A 23 20.13 9.18 1.40
CA LYS A 23 21.33 8.54 1.99
C LYS A 23 21.45 8.71 3.51
N SER A 24 20.72 9.68 4.07
CA SER A 24 20.82 10.06 5.48
C SER A 24 19.73 9.49 6.37
N SER A 25 18.79 8.71 5.82
CA SER A 25 17.64 8.15 6.54
C SER A 25 17.60 6.64 6.37
N GLU A 26 17.12 5.96 7.40
CA GLU A 26 16.88 4.52 7.39
C GLU A 26 15.40 4.30 7.05
N ILE A 27 15.13 3.47 6.04
CA ILE A 27 13.76 3.10 5.68
C ILE A 27 13.60 1.62 5.94
N HIS A 28 12.62 1.24 6.74
CA HIS A 28 12.17 -0.13 6.88
C HIS A 28 10.87 -0.29 6.10
N LEU A 29 10.87 -1.17 5.09
CA LEU A 29 9.68 -1.46 4.29
C LEU A 29 9.07 -2.76 4.78
N ILE A 30 7.79 -2.71 5.15
CA ILE A 30 6.97 -3.87 5.42
C ILE A 30 5.79 -3.92 4.44
N ASN A 31 5.62 -5.03 3.74
CA ASN A 31 4.60 -5.20 2.73
C ASN A 31 3.64 -6.36 3.04
N PHE A 32 2.48 -6.32 2.40
CA PHE A 32 1.46 -7.37 2.51
C PHE A 32 1.85 -8.59 1.69
N ASN A 33 1.38 -9.76 2.08
CA ASN A 33 1.64 -10.97 1.32
C ASN A 33 0.61 -11.04 0.17
N TRP A 34 1.06 -10.75 -1.05
CA TRP A 34 0.21 -10.74 -2.24
C TRP A 34 0.30 -12.10 -2.94
N GLU A 35 -0.85 -12.77 -3.13
CA GLU A 35 -0.93 -13.93 -4.01
C GLU A 35 -1.30 -13.50 -5.44
N GLY A 36 -0.64 -14.07 -6.47
CA GLY A 36 -0.96 -13.85 -7.89
C GLY A 36 0.06 -12.96 -8.65
N ASN A 37 -0.38 -12.35 -9.77
CA ASN A 37 0.47 -11.61 -10.71
C ASN A 37 1.20 -10.39 -10.11
N SER A 38 0.75 -9.90 -8.95
CA SER A 38 1.40 -8.80 -8.22
C SER A 38 2.69 -9.23 -7.51
N ALA A 39 2.91 -10.55 -7.33
CA ALA A 39 4.14 -11.09 -6.74
C ALA A 39 5.40 -10.85 -7.60
N VAL A 40 5.23 -10.46 -8.87
CA VAL A 40 6.30 -10.30 -9.87
C VAL A 40 7.03 -8.95 -9.74
N MET A 41 6.45 -7.98 -9.02
CA MET A 41 6.99 -6.62 -8.93
C MET A 41 7.94 -6.40 -7.73
N ASP A 42 7.90 -7.22 -6.69
CA ASP A 42 8.65 -6.92 -5.46
C ASP A 42 10.12 -7.38 -5.52
N GLU A 43 11.04 -6.42 -5.38
CA GLU A 43 12.39 -6.71 -4.89
C GLU A 43 12.28 -7.22 -3.44
N ARG A 44 12.36 -8.54 -3.25
CA ARG A 44 12.25 -9.16 -1.92
C ARG A 44 13.48 -8.95 -1.03
N ASN A 45 14.59 -8.52 -1.60
CA ASN A 45 15.79 -8.21 -0.83
C ASN A 45 15.54 -6.91 -0.07
N ASP A 46 15.64 -6.96 1.27
CA ASP A 46 15.40 -5.85 2.21
C ASP A 46 13.94 -5.37 2.38
N THR A 47 12.97 -6.24 2.06
CA THR A 47 11.54 -6.01 2.32
C THR A 47 11.02 -7.03 3.33
N GLU A 48 10.49 -6.57 4.47
CA GLU A 48 9.75 -7.44 5.40
C GLU A 48 8.35 -7.71 4.82
N PHE A 49 7.86 -8.94 4.95
CA PHE A 49 6.49 -9.28 4.58
C PHE A 49 5.71 -9.75 5.79
N PHE A 50 4.45 -9.33 5.89
CA PHE A 50 3.56 -9.89 6.89
C PHE A 50 3.33 -11.38 6.63
N SER A 51 3.36 -12.17 7.70
CA SER A 51 3.22 -13.63 7.63
C SER A 51 1.79 -14.11 7.41
N THR A 52 0.78 -13.28 7.66
CA THR A 52 -0.64 -13.61 7.52
C THR A 52 -1.38 -12.49 6.79
N ASN A 53 -2.64 -12.73 6.40
CA ASN A 53 -3.51 -11.70 5.82
C ASN A 53 -4.52 -11.14 6.83
N LYS A 54 -4.28 -11.34 8.14
CA LYS A 54 -5.19 -10.92 9.20
C LYS A 54 -4.80 -9.55 9.73
N MET A 55 -5.76 -8.62 9.75
CA MET A 55 -5.57 -7.27 10.27
C MET A 55 -5.05 -7.23 11.73
N SER A 56 -5.49 -8.16 12.58
CA SER A 56 -5.01 -8.28 13.96
C SER A 56 -3.50 -8.51 14.05
N ASP A 57 -2.96 -9.31 13.12
CA ASP A 57 -1.55 -9.69 13.11
C ASP A 57 -0.69 -8.56 12.56
N PHE A 58 -1.22 -7.80 11.57
CA PHE A 58 -0.59 -6.56 11.10
C PHE A 58 -0.42 -5.57 12.25
N ILE A 59 -1.52 -5.28 12.96
CA ILE A 59 -1.52 -4.33 14.07
C ILE A 59 -0.58 -4.80 15.19
N LYS A 60 -0.57 -6.10 15.48
CA LYS A 60 0.34 -6.67 16.47
C LYS A 60 1.80 -6.43 16.09
N ARG A 61 2.19 -6.81 14.88
CA ARG A 61 3.57 -6.66 14.40
C ARG A 61 4.01 -5.19 14.37
N ILE A 62 3.15 -4.30 13.89
CA ILE A 62 3.44 -2.86 13.88
C ILE A 62 3.59 -2.30 15.30
N ASN A 63 2.77 -2.72 16.26
CA ASN A 63 2.92 -2.28 17.64
C ASN A 63 4.22 -2.74 18.31
N GLU A 64 4.79 -3.87 17.89
CA GLU A 64 6.08 -4.36 18.38
C GLU A 64 7.25 -3.47 17.93
N ILE A 65 7.19 -2.93 16.70
CA ILE A 65 8.30 -2.21 16.07
C ILE A 65 8.12 -0.68 16.04
N LYS A 66 6.90 -0.16 16.29
CA LYS A 66 6.59 1.25 16.02
C LYS A 66 7.45 2.26 16.76
N ASN A 67 7.96 1.92 17.94
CA ASN A 67 8.76 2.82 18.77
C ASN A 67 10.19 2.98 18.24
N ASP A 68 10.60 2.16 17.27
CA ASP A 68 11.91 2.25 16.63
C ASP A 68 11.92 3.26 15.46
N PHE A 69 10.78 3.84 15.10
CA PHE A 69 10.61 4.72 13.94
C PHE A 69 10.07 6.10 14.34
N ASP A 70 10.57 7.12 13.65
CA ASP A 70 10.18 8.52 13.89
C ASP A 70 8.88 8.86 13.15
N ILE A 71 8.69 8.30 11.95
CA ILE A 71 7.54 8.57 11.08
C ILE A 71 7.18 7.35 10.24
N CYS A 72 5.89 7.24 9.90
CA CYS A 72 5.36 6.20 9.03
C CYS A 72 4.94 6.76 7.66
N LEU A 73 5.25 6.06 6.58
CA LEU A 73 4.68 6.29 5.25
C LEU A 73 3.63 5.20 4.99
N ALA A 74 2.36 5.60 4.96
CA ALA A 74 1.24 4.73 4.63
C ALA A 74 0.99 4.77 3.12
N MET A 75 1.33 3.70 2.41
CA MET A 75 1.46 3.70 0.94
C MET A 75 0.35 2.94 0.20
N SER A 76 -0.51 2.26 0.95
CA SER A 76 -1.72 1.61 0.43
C SER A 76 -2.87 1.79 1.42
N SER A 77 -4.07 1.53 0.94
CA SER A 77 -5.30 1.58 1.70
C SER A 77 -5.23 0.75 2.98
N THR A 78 -4.71 -0.47 2.87
CA THR A 78 -4.47 -1.35 4.01
C THR A 78 -3.37 -0.78 4.92
N GLY A 79 -2.29 -0.24 4.35
CA GLY A 79 -1.22 0.41 5.11
C GLY A 79 -1.74 1.58 5.95
N LEU A 80 -2.58 2.43 5.36
CA LEU A 80 -3.23 3.56 6.03
C LEU A 80 -4.11 3.11 7.20
N LEU A 81 -4.93 2.09 6.99
CA LEU A 81 -5.78 1.53 8.04
C LEU A 81 -4.95 0.96 9.19
N VAL A 82 -3.88 0.22 8.87
CA VAL A 82 -2.95 -0.31 9.89
C VAL A 82 -2.28 0.83 10.66
N SER A 83 -1.77 1.86 9.97
CA SER A 83 -1.14 3.01 10.61
C SER A 83 -2.09 3.77 11.53
N TYR A 84 -3.34 3.95 11.12
CA TYR A 84 -4.38 4.56 11.92
C TYR A 84 -4.69 3.73 13.18
N LEU A 85 -4.93 2.44 13.02
CA LEU A 85 -5.28 1.55 14.13
C LEU A 85 -4.12 1.31 15.11
N ALA A 86 -2.87 1.37 14.64
CA ALA A 86 -1.68 1.26 15.48
C ALA A 86 -1.26 2.59 16.15
N ASN A 87 -1.99 3.68 15.89
CA ASN A 87 -1.72 5.02 16.39
C ASN A 87 -0.30 5.51 16.04
N LEU A 88 0.07 5.40 14.77
CA LEU A 88 1.36 5.89 14.25
C LEU A 88 1.29 7.37 13.86
N ASN A 89 2.43 8.05 13.91
CA ASN A 89 2.61 9.33 13.22
C ASN A 89 2.85 9.05 11.73
N TYR A 90 1.78 9.06 10.91
CA TYR A 90 1.85 8.65 9.51
C TYR A 90 1.57 9.78 8.51
N ILE A 91 2.20 9.68 7.34
CA ILE A 91 1.86 10.43 6.13
C ILE A 91 1.22 9.45 5.15
N ALA A 92 0.02 9.78 4.67
CA ALA A 92 -0.62 9.06 3.58
C ALA A 92 0.09 9.42 2.26
N TYR A 93 0.77 8.44 1.66
CA TYR A 93 1.49 8.59 0.39
C TYR A 93 0.90 7.62 -0.62
N PHE A 94 -0.18 8.05 -1.26
CA PHE A 94 -0.82 7.28 -2.32
C PHE A 94 -0.25 7.63 -3.68
N VAL A 95 -0.02 6.61 -4.51
CA VAL A 95 0.44 6.77 -5.89
C VAL A 95 -0.50 6.00 -6.81
N GLY A 96 -0.88 6.62 -7.94
CA GLY A 96 -1.65 5.95 -8.98
C GLY A 96 -3.11 5.65 -8.60
N HIS A 97 -3.51 4.38 -8.67
CA HIS A 97 -4.91 3.96 -8.51
C HIS A 97 -5.48 4.21 -7.10
N GLU A 98 -4.65 4.12 -6.07
CA GLU A 98 -5.04 4.32 -4.66
C GLU A 98 -5.54 5.75 -4.37
N ILE A 99 -5.15 6.74 -5.17
CA ILE A 99 -5.65 8.12 -5.07
C ILE A 99 -7.11 8.20 -5.59
N ARG A 100 -7.47 7.34 -6.54
CA ARG A 100 -8.70 7.43 -7.33
C ARG A 100 -9.86 6.68 -6.71
N SER A 101 -9.57 5.66 -5.91
CA SER A 101 -10.54 4.82 -5.21
C SER A 101 -10.29 4.90 -3.70
N PRO A 102 -10.80 5.94 -3.01
CA PRO A 102 -10.51 6.14 -1.60
C PRO A 102 -11.00 4.95 -0.75
N PRO A 103 -10.19 4.44 0.20
CA PRO A 103 -10.46 3.20 0.93
C PRO A 103 -11.73 3.21 1.78
N PHE A 104 -12.22 4.39 2.12
CA PHE A 104 -13.33 4.58 3.04
C PHE A 104 -14.70 4.63 2.33
N ILE A 105 -14.72 4.60 0.99
CA ILE A 105 -15.95 4.71 0.21
C ILE A 105 -16.24 3.36 -0.45
N LYS A 106 -17.33 2.71 -0.02
CA LYS A 106 -17.82 1.49 -0.65
C LYS A 106 -18.29 1.80 -2.08
N ASN A 107 -17.81 1.03 -3.05
CA ASN A 107 -18.09 1.21 -4.48
C ASN A 107 -17.69 2.60 -5.02
N SER A 108 -16.51 3.11 -4.66
CA SER A 108 -16.03 4.39 -5.20
C SER A 108 -15.95 4.34 -6.73
N ASN A 109 -16.55 5.33 -7.38
CA ASN A 109 -16.36 5.56 -8.82
C ASN A 109 -14.93 6.07 -9.05
N ASP A 110 -14.15 5.40 -9.89
CA ASP A 110 -12.89 5.96 -10.39
C ASP A 110 -13.26 7.06 -11.41
N PRO A 111 -13.03 8.35 -11.10
CA PRO A 111 -13.43 9.45 -11.97
C PRO A 111 -12.72 9.46 -13.32
N LEU A 112 -11.65 8.66 -13.48
CA LEU A 112 -10.87 8.53 -14.71
C LEU A 112 -11.08 7.18 -15.41
N SER A 113 -11.89 6.27 -14.85
CA SER A 113 -12.20 4.99 -15.50
C SER A 113 -13.53 5.05 -16.25
N THR A 114 -14.63 5.36 -15.56
CA THR A 114 -16.00 5.39 -16.11
C THR A 114 -16.96 6.09 -15.15
N GLU A 115 -18.10 6.59 -15.65
CA GLU A 115 -19.13 7.29 -14.84
C GLU A 115 -19.78 6.40 -13.74
N GLN A 116 -19.59 5.09 -13.80
CA GLN A 116 -20.21 4.10 -12.91
C GLN A 116 -19.16 3.14 -12.36
N PRO A 117 -19.35 2.53 -11.18
CA PRO A 117 -18.35 1.61 -10.63
C PRO A 117 -18.24 0.38 -11.53
N ILE A 118 -17.01 -0.10 -11.77
CA ILE A 118 -16.73 -1.29 -12.59
C ILE A 118 -17.45 -2.54 -12.03
N TYR A 119 -17.75 -2.53 -10.73
CA TYR A 119 -18.53 -3.56 -10.04
C TYR A 119 -19.95 -3.72 -10.59
N ASP A 120 -20.55 -2.64 -11.10
CA ASP A 120 -21.92 -2.60 -11.64
C ASP A 120 -21.99 -3.00 -13.12
N PHE A 121 -20.85 -3.32 -13.75
CA PHE A 121 -20.82 -3.68 -15.16
C PHE A 121 -21.40 -5.07 -15.43
N ASN A 122 -22.26 -5.12 -16.45
CA ASN A 122 -22.76 -6.38 -17.00
C ASN A 122 -21.64 -7.17 -17.69
N PHE A 123 -21.92 -8.45 -17.97
CA PHE A 123 -20.94 -9.39 -18.54
C PHE A 123 -20.26 -8.86 -19.81
N PHE A 124 -21.01 -8.22 -20.70
CA PHE A 124 -20.49 -7.68 -21.95
C PHE A 124 -19.52 -6.52 -21.74
N ARG A 125 -19.85 -5.57 -20.86
CA ARG A 125 -18.95 -4.44 -20.53
C ARG A 125 -17.65 -4.91 -19.89
N LYS A 126 -17.71 -5.91 -19.01
CA LYS A 126 -16.51 -6.55 -18.42
C LYS A 126 -15.65 -7.22 -19.50
N MET A 127 -16.26 -7.90 -20.47
CA MET A 127 -15.54 -8.55 -21.57
C MET A 127 -14.86 -7.54 -22.52
N VAL A 128 -15.47 -6.38 -22.78
CA VAL A 128 -14.87 -5.33 -23.62
C VAL A 128 -13.63 -4.73 -22.96
N LEU A 129 -13.71 -4.41 -21.66
CA LEU A 129 -12.56 -3.87 -20.91
C LEU A 129 -11.38 -4.85 -20.84
N GLN A 130 -11.65 -6.15 -20.72
CA GLN A 130 -10.61 -7.19 -20.74
C GLN A 130 -9.87 -7.28 -22.08
N LYS A 131 -10.50 -6.86 -23.18
CA LYS A 131 -9.90 -6.91 -24.52
C LYS A 131 -9.10 -5.66 -24.89
N GLY A 132 -9.09 -4.61 -24.06
CA GLY A 132 -8.25 -3.43 -24.24
C GLY A 132 -8.43 -2.72 -25.58
N ILE A 133 -9.68 -2.57 -26.04
CA ILE A 133 -10.04 -1.77 -27.22
C ILE A 133 -10.31 -0.33 -26.77
#